data_AF-A0A6B3C2G4-F1
#
_entry.id   AF-A0A6B3C2G4-F1
#
_cell.length_a   1.000
_cell.length_b   1.000
_cell.length_c   1.000
_cell.angle_alpha   90.00
_cell.angle_beta   90.00
_cell.angle_gamma   90.00
#
_symmetry.space_group_name_H-M   'P 1'
#
loop_
_entity.id
_entity.type
_entity.pdbx_description
1 polymer ?
#
loop_
_entity_poly.entity_id
_entity_poly.type
_entity_poly.pdbx_seq_one_letter_code
_entity_poly.pdbx_strand_id
1 'polypeptide(L)'
;MRLLPWTTPEGNPCYLSTDSDLSRLSLLADDIEAAQLESGEQVLKGARGLLGDPRAGERAVRFGLTRATESLADVLRIAVSRGGRIPTEW
;
A
#
# COMPACT_ATOMS: atom_id res chain seq x y z
N MET A 1 -11.82 -15.32 -1.11
CA MET A 1 -11.31 -14.40 -2.17
C MET A 1 -10.42 -13.37 -1.52
N ARG A 2 -9.26 -13.05 -2.12
CA ARG A 2 -8.31 -12.07 -1.62
C ARG A 2 -8.07 -10.96 -2.64
N LEU A 3 -8.05 -9.70 -2.22
CA LEU A 3 -7.56 -8.58 -3.02
C LEU A 3 -6.03 -8.58 -3.01
N LEU A 4 -5.38 -8.61 -4.17
CA LEU A 4 -3.92 -8.62 -4.28
C LEU A 4 -3.35 -7.20 -4.19
N PRO A 5 -2.12 -6.96 -3.72
CA PRO A 5 -1.56 -5.60 -3.60
C PRO A 5 -1.15 -4.94 -4.93
N TRP A 6 -1.28 -5.64 -6.05
CA TRP A 6 -1.05 -5.11 -7.41
C TRP A 6 -2.33 -5.04 -8.24
N THR A 7 -2.28 -4.30 -9.33
CA THR A 7 -3.36 -4.19 -10.32
C THR A 7 -3.09 -5.06 -11.55
N THR A 8 -4.09 -5.21 -12.41
CA THR A 8 -3.84 -5.65 -13.79
C THR A 8 -3.03 -4.59 -14.56
N PRO A 9 -2.47 -4.91 -15.74
CA PRO A 9 -1.80 -3.92 -16.59
C PRO A 9 -2.66 -2.71 -16.93
N GLU A 10 -3.99 -2.89 -16.97
CA GLU A 10 -4.99 -1.84 -17.24
C GLU A 10 -5.36 -1.03 -15.99
N GLY A 11 -4.75 -1.33 -14.84
CA GLY A 11 -4.99 -0.63 -13.57
C GLY A 11 -6.19 -1.15 -12.78
N ASN A 12 -6.83 -2.25 -13.19
CA ASN A 12 -7.99 -2.79 -12.48
C ASN A 12 -7.57 -3.55 -11.21
N PRO A 13 -8.41 -3.58 -10.16
CA PRO A 13 -8.19 -4.45 -9.00
C PRO A 13 -8.04 -5.92 -9.40
N CYS A 14 -7.11 -6.62 -8.76
CA CYS A 14 -6.82 -8.02 -9.04
C CYS A 14 -7.18 -8.88 -7.81
N TYR A 15 -7.93 -9.95 -8.03
CA TYR A 15 -8.39 -10.84 -6.96
C TYR A 15 -7.87 -12.27 -7.15
N LEU A 16 -7.47 -12.89 -6.04
CA LEU A 16 -7.08 -14.29 -5.96
C LEU A 16 -8.21 -15.12 -5.34
N SER A 17 -8.64 -16.17 -6.04
CA SER A 17 -9.42 -17.26 -5.48
C SER A 17 -8.47 -18.39 -5.12
N THR A 18 -8.38 -18.73 -3.85
CA THR A 18 -7.57 -19.85 -3.37
C THR A 18 -8.20 -20.45 -2.12
N ASP A 19 -8.02 -21.76 -1.94
CA ASP A 19 -8.53 -22.51 -0.78
C ASP A 19 -7.62 -22.35 0.45
N SER A 20 -6.45 -21.71 0.31
CA SER A 20 -5.47 -21.55 1.38
C SER A 20 -4.77 -20.19 1.33
N ASP A 21 -4.73 -19.51 2.48
CA ASP A 21 -3.92 -18.30 2.67
C ASP A 21 -2.41 -18.58 2.62
N LEU A 22 -1.99 -19.84 2.61
CA LEU A 22 -0.58 -20.26 2.45
C LEU A 22 -0.22 -20.62 1.00
N SER A 23 -1.10 -20.30 0.04
CA SER A 23 -0.78 -20.46 -1.38
C SER A 23 0.44 -19.60 -1.76
N ARG A 24 1.20 -20.02 -2.79
CA ARG A 24 2.37 -19.27 -3.26
C ARG A 24 2.05 -17.82 -3.63
N LEU A 25 0.87 -17.57 -4.21
CA LEU A 25 0.43 -16.22 -4.56
C LEU A 25 -0.02 -15.42 -3.34
N SER A 26 -0.58 -16.07 -2.32
CA SER A 26 -0.93 -15.43 -1.05
C SER A 26 0.32 -14.99 -0.29
N LEU A 27 1.35 -15.84 -0.22
CA LEU A 27 2.64 -15.49 0.39
C LEU A 27 3.35 -14.35 -0.37
N LEU A 28 3.36 -14.40 -1.71
CA LEU A 28 3.88 -13.30 -2.53
C LEU A 28 3.10 -12.00 -2.28
N ALA A 29 1.77 -12.09 -2.10
CA ALA A 29 0.98 -10.93 -1.73
C ALA A 29 1.40 -10.38 -0.37
N ASP A 30 1.59 -11.23 0.64
CA ASP A 30 2.05 -10.79 1.96
C ASP A 30 3.43 -10.10 1.92
N ASP A 31 4.38 -10.64 1.13
CA ASP A 31 5.71 -10.04 0.94
C ASP A 31 5.61 -8.65 0.28
N ILE A 32 4.77 -8.50 -0.74
CA ILE A 32 4.57 -7.21 -1.42
C ILE A 32 3.85 -6.21 -0.51
N GLU A 33 2.83 -6.65 0.25
CA GLU A 33 2.19 -5.79 1.25
C GLU A 33 3.22 -5.28 2.28
N ALA A 34 4.12 -6.15 2.75
CA ALA A 34 5.18 -5.76 3.69
C ALA A 34 6.15 -4.73 3.08
N ALA A 35 6.61 -4.95 1.85
CA ALA A 35 7.49 -4.01 1.15
C ALA A 35 6.82 -2.65 0.89
N GLN A 36 5.53 -2.64 0.54
CA GLN A 36 4.75 -1.41 0.37
C GLN A 36 4.60 -0.64 1.69
N LEU A 37 4.36 -1.34 2.81
CA LEU A 37 4.28 -0.71 4.13
C LEU A 37 5.63 -0.09 4.54
N GLU A 38 6.74 -0.80 4.34
CA GLU A 38 8.09 -0.26 4.59
C GLU A 38 8.36 0.98 3.72
N SER A 39 8.01 0.94 2.44
CA SER A 39 8.11 2.10 1.54
C SER A 39 7.28 3.28 2.06
N GLY A 40 6.05 3.02 2.50
CA GLY A 40 5.15 4.01 3.09
C GLY A 40 5.73 4.67 4.34
N GLU A 41 6.41 3.92 5.21
CA GLU A 41 7.11 4.47 6.37
C GLU A 41 8.22 5.44 5.97
N GLN A 42 9.03 5.09 4.96
CA GLN A 42 10.09 5.96 4.45
C GLN A 42 9.52 7.23 3.81
N VAL A 43 8.45 7.11 3.04
CA VAL A 43 7.74 8.26 2.44
C VAL A 43 7.17 9.16 3.53
N LEU A 44 6.54 8.61 4.56
CA LEU A 44 6.00 9.37 5.69
C LEU A 44 7.12 10.13 6.42
N LYS A 45 8.26 9.48 6.66
CA LYS A 45 9.43 10.12 7.28
C LYS A 45 9.95 11.28 6.42
N GLY A 46 10.09 11.07 5.11
CA GLY A 46 10.52 12.10 4.17
C GLY A 46 9.54 13.28 4.09
N ALA A 47 8.24 13.01 4.02
CA ALA A 47 7.19 14.03 4.01
C ALA A 47 7.20 14.88 5.29
N ARG A 48 7.35 14.25 6.47
CA ARG A 48 7.51 14.97 7.74
C ARG A 48 8.75 15.87 7.75
N GLY A 49 9.86 15.38 7.20
CA GLY A 49 11.08 16.17 7.04
C GLY A 49 10.86 17.40 6.14
N LEU A 50 10.21 17.22 5.00
CA LEU A 50 9.88 18.32 4.07
C LEU A 50 8.96 19.36 4.70
N LEU A 51 7.92 18.93 5.41
CA LEU A 51 7.00 19.84 6.10
C LEU A 51 7.66 20.59 7.26
N GLY A 52 8.72 20.02 7.84
CA GLY A 52 9.49 20.63 8.92
C GLY A 52 10.56 21.62 8.45
N ASP A 53 10.85 21.71 7.15
CA ASP A 53 11.84 22.64 6.59
C ASP A 53 11.16 23.88 5.98
N PRO A 54 11.25 25.07 6.62
CA PRO A 54 10.68 26.31 6.09
C PRO A 54 11.28 26.77 4.76
N ARG A 55 12.43 26.19 4.35
CA ARG A 55 13.10 26.48 3.07
C ARG A 55 12.69 25.53 1.97
N ALA A 56 11.87 24.51 2.25
CA ALA A 56 11.39 23.58 1.25
C ALA A 56 10.58 24.33 0.19
N GLY A 57 11.06 24.28 -1.07
CA GLY A 57 10.38 24.93 -2.19
C GLY A 57 9.18 24.14 -2.69
N GLU A 58 8.31 24.80 -3.47
CA GLU A 58 7.07 24.22 -4.01
C GLU A 58 7.28 22.86 -4.71
N ARG A 59 8.35 22.73 -5.50
CA ARG A 59 8.66 21.48 -6.23
C ARG A 59 8.93 20.31 -5.28
N ALA A 60 9.67 20.55 -4.19
CA ALA A 60 9.96 19.52 -3.20
C ALA A 60 8.70 19.10 -2.44
N VAL A 61 7.86 20.07 -2.06
CA VAL A 61 6.57 19.81 -1.41
C VAL A 61 5.62 19.03 -2.33
N ARG A 62 5.51 19.43 -3.61
CA ARG A 62 4.67 18.74 -4.60
C ARG A 62 5.14 17.30 -4.80
N PHE A 63 6.45 17.08 -4.94
CA PHE A 63 7.01 15.74 -5.04
C PHE A 63 6.70 14.90 -3.79
N GLY A 64 6.94 15.45 -2.59
CA GLY A 64 6.64 14.78 -1.34
C GLY A 64 5.16 14.40 -1.21
N LEU A 65 4.25 15.30 -1.60
CA LEU A 65 2.82 15.04 -1.60
C LEU A 65 2.43 13.95 -2.61
N THR A 66 2.97 13.98 -3.83
CA THR A 66 2.74 12.91 -4.82
C THR A 66 3.12 11.55 -4.26
N ARG A 67 4.33 11.41 -3.70
CA ARG A 67 4.78 10.15 -3.09
C ARG A 67 3.89 9.73 -1.92
N ALA A 68 3.49 10.68 -1.07
CA ALA A 68 2.59 10.41 0.05
C ALA A 68 1.22 9.91 -0.42
N THR A 69 0.66 10.47 -1.50
CA THR A 69 -0.62 10.01 -2.06
C THR A 69 -0.54 8.62 -2.67
N GLU A 70 0.58 8.28 -3.33
CA GLU A 70 0.82 6.93 -3.87
C GLU A 70 0.90 5.90 -2.75
N SER A 71 1.72 6.14 -1.72
CA SER A 71 1.83 5.24 -0.57
C SER A 71 0.52 5.12 0.22
N LEU A 72 -0.27 6.20 0.31
CA LEU A 72 -1.58 6.13 0.96
C LEU A 72 -2.55 5.21 0.20
N ALA A 73 -2.54 5.26 -1.14
CA ALA A 73 -3.37 4.38 -1.96
C ALA A 73 -3.00 2.90 -1.74
N ASP A 74 -1.70 2.59 -1.66
CA ASP A 74 -1.21 1.24 -1.34
C ASP A 74 -1.69 0.80 0.05
N VAL A 75 -1.50 1.63 1.08
CA VAL A 75 -1.92 1.33 2.47
C VAL A 75 -3.43 1.06 2.56
N LEU A 76 -4.26 1.88 1.89
CA LEU A 76 -5.71 1.69 1.88
C LEU A 76 -6.10 0.37 1.22
N ARG A 77 -5.43 0.02 0.12
CA ARG A 77 -5.64 -1.27 -0.56
C ARG A 77 -5.30 -2.46 0.33
N ILE A 78 -4.17 -2.38 1.04
CA ILE A 78 -3.74 -3.39 2.02
C ILE A 78 -4.76 -3.51 3.16
N ALA A 79 -5.24 -2.38 3.69
CA ALA A 79 -6.25 -2.38 4.75
C ALA A 79 -7.55 -3.07 4.32
N VAL A 80 -8.02 -2.82 3.09
CA VAL A 80 -9.20 -3.52 2.52
C VAL A 80 -8.92 -5.01 2.32
N SER A 81 -7.75 -5.38 1.76
CA SER A 81 -7.32 -6.77 1.59
C SER A 81 -7.32 -7.54 2.91
N ARG A 82 -6.70 -6.98 3.94
CA ARG A 82 -6.61 -7.58 5.28
C ARG A 82 -7.98 -7.63 5.96
N GLY A 83 -8.75 -6.55 5.89
CA GLY A 83 -10.09 -6.48 6.48
C GLY A 83 -11.04 -7.53 5.92
N GLY A 84 -11.00 -7.78 4.60
CA GLY A 84 -11.81 -8.82 3.96
C GLY A 84 -11.43 -10.27 4.33
N ARG A 85 -10.29 -10.48 5.01
CA ARG A 85 -9.83 -11.79 5.50
C ARG A 85 -10.11 -12.01 6.98
N ILE A 86 -10.59 -11.00 7.71
CA ILE A 86 -10.97 -11.15 9.10
C ILE A 86 -12.30 -11.93 9.14
N PRO A 87 -12.38 -13.07 9.85
CA PRO A 87 -13.63 -13.79 10.01
C PRO A 87 -14.71 -12.87 10.61
N THR A 88 -15.87 -12.79 9.96
CA THR A 88 -17.04 -12.13 10.52
C THR A 88 -17.73 -13.13 11.44
N GLU A 89 -17.28 -13.21 12.68
CA GLU A 89 -17.97 -13.97 13.72
C GLU A 89 -19.14 -13.12 14.26
N TRP A 90 -20.38 -13.60 14.05
CA TRP A 90 -21.57 -13.21 14.80
C TRP A 90 -22.37 -14.47 15.10
#